data_AF-A0A6P5LRP9-F1
#
_entry.id   AF-A0A6P5LRP9-F1
#
_cell.length_a   1.000
_cell.length_b   1.000
_cell.length_c   1.000
_cell.angle_alpha   90.00
_cell.angle_beta   90.00
_cell.angle_gamma   90.00
#
_symmetry.space_group_name_H-M   'P 1'
#
loop_
_entity.id
_entity.type
_entity.pdbx_description
1 polymer ?
#
loop_
_entity_poly.entity_id
_entity_poly.type
_entity_poly.pdbx_seq_one_letter_code
_entity_poly.pdbx_strand_id
1 'polypeptide(L)'
;MSYPVTSQPQSQSTCYQTQQSDWHTELTDCCNDMPVCLCGTFAPLCLACRIADDFGECCCAPYLPGGLHSLRTGMRERYHILGSVGNDWAALTFCLPCALCQMARELKIRQ
;
A
#
# COMPACT_ATOMS: atom_id res chain seq x y z
N MET A 1 12.47 46.34 28.18
CA MET A 1 13.19 45.85 26.99
C MET A 1 13.13 44.33 27.03
N SER A 2 12.26 43.72 26.22
CA SER A 2 12.15 42.26 26.15
C SER A 2 13.19 41.77 25.15
N TYR A 3 14.13 40.93 25.59
CA TYR A 3 15.16 40.37 24.70
C TYR A 3 14.55 39.19 23.91
N PRO A 4 14.85 39.07 22.61
CA PRO A 4 14.38 37.93 21.84
C PRO A 4 15.05 36.66 22.35
N VAL A 5 14.27 35.58 22.49
CA VAL A 5 14.80 34.24 22.76
C VAL A 5 15.56 33.79 21.50
N THR A 6 16.88 33.75 21.56
CA THR A 6 17.76 33.42 20.43
C THR A 6 18.13 31.93 20.34
N SER A 7 17.79 31.13 21.33
CA SER A 7 18.09 29.71 21.39
C SER A 7 16.84 28.90 21.73
N GLN A 8 16.17 28.37 20.69
CA GLN A 8 15.30 27.22 20.86
C GLN A 8 16.16 25.95 20.81
N PRO A 9 15.87 24.91 21.61
CA PRO A 9 16.52 23.62 21.45
C PRO A 9 16.30 23.18 20.00
N GLN A 10 17.39 22.95 19.27
CA GLN A 10 17.31 22.37 17.94
C GLN A 10 16.57 21.05 18.11
N SER A 11 15.44 20.89 17.41
CA SER A 11 14.81 19.58 17.28
C SER A 11 15.91 18.69 16.73
N GLN A 12 16.45 17.81 17.56
CA GLN A 12 17.23 16.71 17.07
C GLN A 12 16.26 15.95 16.19
N SER A 13 16.41 16.12 14.89
CA SER A 13 15.84 15.25 13.89
C SER A 13 16.50 13.91 14.10
N THR A 14 16.13 13.20 15.17
CA THR A 14 16.27 11.76 15.21
C THR A 14 15.37 11.32 14.08
N CYS A 15 15.97 11.12 12.91
CA CYS A 15 15.33 10.33 11.89
C CYS A 15 15.07 8.99 12.56
N TYR A 16 13.84 8.79 13.02
CA TYR A 16 13.35 7.45 13.24
C TYR A 16 13.51 6.79 11.87
N GLN A 17 14.59 6.05 11.68
CA GLN A 17 14.65 5.06 10.64
C GLN A 17 13.69 3.97 11.10
N THR A 18 12.38 4.26 10.99
CA THR A 18 11.40 3.21 10.74
C THR A 18 12.02 2.40 9.63
N GLN A 19 12.24 1.11 9.86
CA GLN A 19 12.87 0.20 8.92
C GLN A 19 12.01 0.19 7.65
N GLN A 20 12.32 1.11 6.74
CA GLN A 20 11.57 1.36 5.54
C GLN A 20 11.76 0.15 4.65
N SER A 21 10.65 -0.51 4.30
CA SER A 21 10.67 -1.66 3.41
C SER A 21 10.22 -1.26 2.02
N ASP A 22 10.68 -1.97 1.00
CA ASP A 22 10.10 -1.89 -0.32
C ASP A 22 9.02 -2.97 -0.47
N TRP A 23 8.22 -2.89 -1.54
CA TRP A 23 7.37 -4.01 -1.93
C TRP A 23 8.26 -5.23 -2.20
N HIS A 24 7.85 -6.41 -1.74
CA HIS A 24 8.64 -7.63 -1.98
C HIS A 24 8.65 -8.05 -3.45
N THR A 25 7.65 -7.63 -4.21
CA THR A 25 7.53 -7.90 -5.64
C THR A 25 7.22 -6.64 -6.42
N GLU A 26 7.81 -6.57 -7.61
CA GLU A 26 7.54 -5.52 -8.58
C GLU A 26 6.10 -5.59 -9.11
N LEU A 27 5.58 -4.45 -9.58
CA LEU A 27 4.23 -4.36 -10.10
C LEU A 27 4.01 -5.27 -11.32
N THR A 28 5.03 -5.47 -12.16
CA THR A 28 4.94 -6.27 -13.39
C THR A 28 5.15 -7.77 -13.17
N ASP A 29 5.40 -8.24 -11.95
CA ASP A 29 5.61 -9.67 -11.65
C ASP A 29 4.29 -10.44 -11.45
N CYS A 30 3.19 -9.95 -12.05
CA CYS A 30 1.86 -10.55 -11.93
C CYS A 30 1.75 -11.89 -12.66
N CYS A 31 2.52 -12.10 -13.74
CA CYS A 31 2.52 -13.34 -14.51
C CYS A 31 3.12 -14.55 -13.77
N ASN A 32 3.82 -14.31 -12.65
CA ASN A 32 4.41 -15.37 -11.83
C ASN A 32 3.34 -16.15 -11.03
N ASP A 33 2.20 -15.52 -10.72
CA ASP A 33 1.02 -16.17 -10.14
C ASP A 33 -0.15 -16.15 -11.13
N MET A 34 -0.11 -17.02 -12.14
CA MET A 34 -1.18 -17.16 -13.13
C MET A 34 -2.61 -17.23 -12.55
N PRO A 35 -2.92 -17.99 -11.47
CA PRO A 35 -4.28 -18.01 -10.94
C PRO A 35 -4.71 -16.67 -10.33
N VAL A 36 -3.80 -15.93 -9.70
CA VAL A 36 -4.08 -14.60 -9.12
C VAL A 36 -4.19 -13.55 -10.23
N CYS A 37 -3.36 -13.66 -11.27
CA CYS A 37 -3.42 -12.81 -12.47
C CYS A 37 -4.72 -13.01 -13.26
N LEU A 38 -5.14 -14.27 -13.45
CA LEU A 38 -6.44 -14.61 -14.04
C LEU A 38 -7.59 -14.10 -13.16
N CYS A 39 -7.52 -14.28 -11.84
CA CYS A 39 -8.53 -13.74 -10.94
C CYS A 39 -8.57 -12.20 -10.94
N GLY A 40 -7.42 -11.53 -11.00
CA GLY A 40 -7.32 -10.08 -11.10
C GLY A 40 -7.86 -9.53 -12.41
N THR A 41 -7.69 -10.25 -13.53
CA THR A 41 -8.18 -9.85 -14.86
C THR A 41 -9.67 -10.15 -15.05
N PHE A 42 -10.15 -11.29 -14.58
CA PHE A 42 -11.54 -11.73 -14.77
C PHE A 42 -12.48 -11.38 -13.61
N ALA A 43 -11.96 -11.18 -12.40
CA ALA A 43 -12.74 -10.87 -11.18
C ALA A 43 -11.96 -9.97 -10.18
N PRO A 44 -11.49 -8.78 -10.59
CA PRO A 44 -10.68 -7.90 -9.74
C PRO A 44 -11.35 -7.55 -8.41
N LEU A 45 -12.68 -7.41 -8.40
CA LEU A 45 -13.46 -7.08 -7.20
C LEU A 45 -13.48 -8.23 -6.18
N CYS A 46 -13.56 -9.48 -6.65
CA CYS A 46 -13.50 -10.64 -5.77
C CYS A 46 -12.12 -10.78 -5.13
N LEU A 47 -11.06 -10.55 -5.92
CA LEU A 47 -9.70 -10.53 -5.41
C LEU A 47 -9.49 -9.38 -4.41
N ALA A 48 -9.98 -8.18 -4.72
CA ALA A 48 -9.93 -7.04 -3.81
C ALA A 48 -10.67 -7.31 -2.49
N CYS A 49 -11.82 -7.98 -2.55
CA CYS A 49 -12.54 -8.46 -1.36
C CYS A 49 -11.70 -9.39 -0.49
N ARG A 50 -11.01 -10.34 -1.11
CA ARG A 50 -10.11 -11.26 -0.39
C ARG A 50 -8.96 -10.49 0.27
N ILE A 51 -8.34 -9.56 -0.46
CA ILE A 51 -7.28 -8.70 0.09
C ILE A 51 -7.80 -7.87 1.27
N ALA A 52 -9.01 -7.30 1.18
CA ALA A 52 -9.61 -6.55 2.28
C ALA A 52 -9.82 -7.43 3.51
N ASP A 53 -10.42 -8.61 3.32
CA ASP A 53 -10.65 -9.62 4.36
C ASP A 53 -9.32 -10.04 5.03
N ASP A 54 -8.30 -10.36 4.23
CA ASP A 54 -6.96 -10.73 4.69
C ASP A 54 -6.23 -9.58 5.40
N PHE A 55 -6.51 -8.33 5.02
CA PHE A 55 -5.99 -7.14 5.70
C PHE A 55 -6.72 -6.85 7.03
N GLY A 56 -7.90 -7.44 7.25
CA GLY A 56 -8.76 -7.24 8.41
C GLY A 56 -9.84 -6.18 8.21
N GLU A 57 -10.14 -5.82 6.96
CA GLU A 57 -11.18 -4.88 6.56
C GLU A 57 -12.41 -5.63 6.02
N CYS A 58 -13.56 -4.94 5.94
CA CYS A 58 -14.75 -5.53 5.35
C CYS A 58 -14.56 -5.76 3.84
N CYS A 59 -15.04 -6.88 3.29
CA CYS A 59 -15.10 -7.09 1.83
C CYS A 59 -15.89 -6.00 1.10
N CYS A 60 -16.73 -5.21 1.77
CA CYS A 60 -17.38 -4.04 1.16
C CYS A 60 -16.39 -2.86 0.90
N ALA A 61 -15.24 -2.82 1.57
CA ALA A 61 -14.31 -1.69 1.53
C ALA A 61 -13.77 -1.38 0.12
N PRO A 62 -13.37 -2.35 -0.72
CA PRO A 62 -12.89 -2.07 -2.07
C PRO A 62 -13.97 -1.56 -3.03
N TYR A 63 -15.26 -1.76 -2.72
CA TYR A 63 -16.37 -1.26 -3.54
C TYR A 63 -16.64 0.23 -3.30
N LEU A 64 -16.15 0.79 -2.18
CA LEU A 64 -16.29 2.20 -1.90
C LEU A 64 -15.39 3.02 -2.83
N PRO A 65 -15.83 4.21 -3.27
CA PRO A 65 -15.00 5.09 -4.07
C PRO A 65 -13.72 5.44 -3.29
N GLY A 66 -12.57 5.09 -3.87
CA GLY A 66 -11.26 5.26 -3.23
C GLY A 66 -10.88 4.18 -2.22
N GLY A 67 -11.78 3.24 -1.88
CA GLY A 67 -11.51 2.21 -0.88
C GLY A 67 -10.32 1.31 -1.25
N LEU A 68 -10.12 1.03 -2.53
CA LEU A 68 -8.95 0.29 -2.98
C LEU A 68 -7.63 1.09 -2.86
N HIS A 69 -7.68 2.41 -3.09
CA HIS A 69 -6.53 3.28 -2.83
C HIS A 69 -6.24 3.35 -1.34
N SER A 70 -7.29 3.48 -0.51
CA SER A 70 -7.17 3.45 0.95
C SER A 70 -6.57 2.14 1.45
N LEU A 71 -6.96 1.00 0.87
CA LEU A 71 -6.41 -0.31 1.23
C LEU A 71 -4.91 -0.37 0.91
N ARG A 72 -4.52 0.05 -0.30
CA ARG A 72 -3.11 0.08 -0.72
C ARG A 72 -2.26 1.01 0.15
N THR A 73 -2.75 2.23 0.40
CA THR A 73 -2.06 3.18 1.28
C THR A 73 -2.01 2.68 2.72
N GLY A 74 -3.07 2.05 3.21
CA GLY A 74 -3.13 1.43 4.54
C GLY A 74 -2.12 0.29 4.70
N MET A 75 -1.98 -0.56 3.67
CA MET A 75 -0.93 -1.58 3.64
C MET A 75 0.46 -0.95 3.69
N ARG A 76 0.70 0.10 2.91
CA ARG A 76 1.99 0.80 2.94
C ARG A 76 2.30 1.43 4.29
N GLU A 77 1.30 2.02 4.93
CA GLU A 77 1.46 2.59 6.26
C GLU A 77 1.75 1.49 7.29
N ARG A 78 0.97 0.39 7.27
CA ARG A 78 1.09 -0.73 8.22
C ARG A 78 2.41 -1.48 8.10
N TYR A 79 2.93 -1.62 6.89
CA TYR A 79 4.16 -2.35 6.60
C TYR A 79 5.38 -1.42 6.40
N HIS A 80 5.22 -0.11 6.64
CA HIS A 80 6.25 0.91 6.42
C HIS A 80 6.90 0.83 5.03
N ILE A 81 6.07 0.68 3.99
CA ILE A 81 6.52 0.57 2.60
C ILE A 81 6.73 1.95 1.97
N LEU A 82 7.91 2.18 1.38
CA LEU A 82 8.26 3.41 0.69
C LEU A 82 7.38 3.69 -0.54
N GLY A 83 7.15 4.98 -0.83
CA GLY A 83 6.35 5.43 -1.97
C GLY A 83 5.45 6.63 -1.69
N SER A 84 4.62 6.99 -2.66
CA SER A 84 3.68 8.11 -2.56
C SER A 84 2.27 7.69 -2.99
N VAL A 85 1.25 8.41 -2.51
CA VAL A 85 -0.15 8.21 -2.93
C VAL A 85 -0.31 8.37 -4.45
N GLY A 86 0.50 9.24 -5.07
CA GLY A 86 0.53 9.39 -6.52
C GLY A 86 1.00 8.13 -7.25
N ASN A 87 2.01 7.44 -6.71
CA ASN A 87 2.47 6.16 -7.26
C ASN A 87 1.43 5.05 -7.05
N ASP A 88 0.76 5.04 -5.89
CA ASP A 88 -0.34 4.11 -5.61
C ASP A 88 -1.52 4.33 -6.57
N TRP A 89 -1.84 5.60 -6.85
CA TRP A 89 -2.85 5.94 -7.83
C TRP A 89 -2.48 5.52 -9.24
N ALA A 90 -1.23 5.77 -9.65
CA ALA A 90 -0.73 5.35 -10.95
C ALA A 90 -0.77 3.81 -11.08
N ALA A 91 -0.32 3.07 -10.06
CA ALA A 91 -0.34 1.61 -10.07
C ALA A 91 -1.75 1.04 -10.27
N LEU A 92 -2.74 1.56 -9.54
CA LEU A 92 -4.14 1.12 -9.66
C LEU A 92 -4.79 1.56 -10.99
N THR A 93 -4.39 2.71 -11.54
CA THR A 93 -4.97 3.25 -12.78
C THR A 93 -4.39 2.58 -14.03
N PHE A 94 -3.07 2.38 -14.08
CA PHE A 94 -2.38 1.83 -15.26
C PHE A 94 -2.44 0.30 -15.32
N CYS A 95 -2.39 -0.40 -14.17
CA CYS A 95 -2.63 -1.84 -14.13
C CYS A 95 -3.27 -2.27 -12.81
N LEU A 96 -4.59 -2.09 -12.71
CA LEU A 96 -5.40 -2.58 -11.59
C LEU A 96 -5.15 -4.07 -11.23
N PRO A 97 -5.18 -5.04 -12.17
CA PRO A 97 -4.99 -6.44 -11.83
C PRO A 97 -3.58 -6.70 -11.28
N CYS A 98 -2.55 -6.07 -11.86
CA CYS A 98 -1.18 -6.20 -11.38
C CYS A 98 -1.02 -5.65 -9.96
N ALA A 99 -1.61 -4.48 -9.69
CA ALA A 99 -1.59 -3.85 -8.37
C ALA A 99 -2.31 -4.72 -7.33
N LEU A 100 -3.45 -5.32 -7.68
CA LEU A 100 -4.16 -6.27 -6.82
C LEU A 100 -3.32 -7.53 -6.55
N CYS A 101 -2.69 -8.10 -7.58
CA CYS A 101 -1.80 -9.26 -7.42
C CYS A 101 -0.63 -8.94 -6.48
N GLN A 102 -0.01 -7.77 -6.66
CA GLN A 102 1.08 -7.30 -5.81
C GLN A 102 0.62 -7.19 -4.35
N MET A 103 -0.55 -6.59 -4.10
CA MET A 103 -1.10 -6.49 -2.74
C MET A 103 -1.44 -7.86 -2.13
N ALA A 104 -2.08 -8.75 -2.88
CA ALA A 104 -2.37 -10.11 -2.40
C ALA A 104 -1.10 -10.89 -2.03
N ARG A 105 -0.06 -10.77 -2.86
CA ARG A 105 1.23 -11.42 -2.62
C ARG A 105 1.95 -10.83 -1.42
N GLU A 106 1.91 -9.51 -1.27
CA GLU A 106 2.50 -8.82 -0.12
C GLU A 106 1.85 -9.27 1.20
N LEU A 107 0.51 -9.41 1.24
CA LEU A 107 -0.19 -9.96 2.40
C LEU A 107 0.28 -11.38 2.70
N LYS A 108 0.40 -12.23 1.69
CA LYS A 108 0.86 -13.62 1.85
C LYS A 108 2.31 -13.75 2.32
N ILE A 109 3.19 -12.80 1.96
CA ILE A 109 4.59 -12.80 2.40
C ILE A 109 4.72 -12.34 3.86
N ARG A 110 3.80 -11.47 4.31
CA ARG A 110 3.86 -10.83 5.63
C ARG A 110 2.91 -11.42 6.68
N GLN A 111 1.97 -12.28 6.28
CA GLN A 111 1.20 -13.18 7.16
C GLN A 111 2.02 -14.43 7.47
#